data_AF-A0A558BTW2-F1
#
_entry.id   AF-A0A558BTW2-F1
#
_cell.length_a   1.000
_cell.length_b   1.000
_cell.length_c   1.000
_cell.angle_alpha   90.00
_cell.angle_beta   90.00
_cell.angle_gamma   90.00
#
_symmetry.space_group_name_H-M   'P 1'
#
loop_
_entity.id
_entity.type
_entity.pdbx_description
1 polymer ?
#
loop_
_entity_poly.entity_id
_entity_poly.type
_entity_poly.pdbx_seq_one_letter_code
_entity_poly.pdbx_strand_id
1 'polypeptide(L)'
;MTTREIDRVAFAEQWRQWHADHEKRLADPHGFLAITSIRWLTETPERFEDAPGTWSAGRGGVTVVLDEGEELVVDGVAVHGRHDFGVIPERGGVFAGFGDAVAEVAKRGGHHILRPRHPDHALRTRFHGVPAYTPDPAWAIPGRFLAHD
;
A
#
# COMPACT_ATOMS: atom_id res chain seq x y z
N MET A 1 -34.13 2.88 -26.19
CA MET A 1 -33.03 2.32 -25.39
C MET A 1 -33.62 1.27 -24.48
N THR A 2 -33.32 0.00 -24.72
CA THR A 2 -33.82 -1.12 -23.92
C THR A 2 -33.08 -1.12 -22.59
N THR A 3 -33.80 -0.80 -21.50
CA THR A 3 -33.34 -1.06 -20.14
C THR A 3 -33.02 -2.55 -20.06
N ARG A 4 -31.74 -2.89 -20.01
CA ARG A 4 -31.33 -4.26 -19.70
C ARG A 4 -31.81 -4.48 -18.26
N GLU A 5 -32.80 -5.35 -18.08
CA GLU A 5 -33.24 -5.74 -16.75
C GLU A 5 -32.02 -6.32 -16.02
N ILE A 6 -31.54 -5.59 -15.01
CA ILE A 6 -30.40 -6.05 -14.23
C ILE A 6 -30.92 -7.16 -13.33
N ASP A 7 -30.37 -8.35 -13.50
CA ASP A 7 -30.57 -9.44 -12.56
C ASP A 7 -30.05 -9.01 -11.18
N ARG A 8 -30.99 -8.70 -10.28
CA ARG A 8 -30.70 -8.24 -8.92
C ARG A 8 -29.94 -9.27 -8.10
N VAL A 9 -30.18 -10.57 -8.34
CA VAL A 9 -29.52 -11.65 -7.61
C VAL A 9 -28.06 -11.71 -8.04
N ALA A 10 -27.81 -11.79 -9.35
CA ALA A 10 -26.46 -11.81 -9.90
C ALA A 10 -25.67 -10.55 -9.53
N PHE A 11 -26.30 -9.37 -9.55
CA PHE A 11 -25.67 -8.12 -9.11
C PHE A 11 -25.25 -8.16 -7.64
N ALA A 12 -26.15 -8.61 -6.76
CA ALA A 12 -25.87 -8.69 -5.33
C ALA A 12 -24.76 -9.72 -5.03
N GLU A 13 -24.70 -10.83 -5.76
CA GLU A 13 -23.61 -11.82 -5.65
C GLU A 13 -22.26 -11.24 -6.06
N GLN A 14 -22.19 -10.59 -7.22
CA GLN A 14 -20.97 -9.93 -7.70
C GLN A 14 -20.48 -8.87 -6.72
N TRP A 15 -21.40 -8.07 -6.18
CA TRP A 15 -21.07 -7.07 -5.18
C TRP A 15 -20.52 -7.70 -3.90
N ARG A 16 -21.15 -8.76 -3.37
CA ARG A 16 -20.68 -9.46 -2.16
C ARG A 16 -19.29 -10.06 -2.36
N GLN A 17 -19.04 -10.65 -3.52
CA GLN A 17 -17.73 -11.21 -3.86
C GLN A 17 -16.67 -10.10 -3.89
N TRP A 18 -16.96 -9.00 -4.57
CA TRP A 18 -16.05 -7.84 -4.62
C TRP A 18 -15.78 -7.25 -3.24
N HIS A 19 -16.82 -7.10 -2.41
CA HIS A 19 -16.71 -6.54 -1.05
C HIS A 19 -15.88 -7.46 -0.16
N ALA A 20 -16.14 -8.77 -0.17
CA ALA A 20 -15.33 -9.76 0.55
C ALA A 20 -13.86 -9.75 0.10
N ASP A 21 -13.58 -9.65 -1.20
CA ASP A 21 -12.21 -9.56 -1.70
C ASP A 21 -11.54 -8.23 -1.33
N HIS A 22 -12.31 -7.15 -1.26
CA HIS A 22 -11.82 -5.86 -0.76
C HIS A 22 -11.46 -5.92 0.72
N GLU A 23 -12.32 -6.50 1.56
CA GLU A 23 -12.04 -6.69 2.98
C GLU A 23 -10.83 -7.59 3.22
N LYS A 24 -10.67 -8.67 2.46
CA LYS A 24 -9.47 -9.53 2.51
C LYS A 24 -8.19 -8.75 2.17
N ARG A 25 -8.21 -7.88 1.15
CA ARG A 25 -7.05 -7.04 0.79
C ARG A 25 -6.74 -5.99 1.86
N LEU A 26 -7.75 -5.41 2.50
CA LEU A 26 -7.54 -4.48 3.61
C LEU A 26 -6.93 -5.19 4.83
N ALA A 27 -7.43 -6.38 5.13
CA ALA A 27 -7.00 -7.22 6.23
C ALA A 27 -5.75 -8.06 5.92
N ASP A 28 -5.12 -7.93 4.75
CA ASP A 28 -3.88 -8.64 4.44
C ASP A 28 -2.78 -8.28 5.48
N PRO A 29 -1.93 -9.22 5.92
CA PRO A 29 -0.87 -8.96 6.91
C PRO A 29 0.01 -7.75 6.56
N HIS A 30 0.25 -7.52 5.28
CA HIS A 30 1.00 -6.36 4.79
C HIS A 30 0.12 -5.46 3.93
N GLY A 31 -1.20 -5.51 4.12
CA GLY A 31 -2.21 -4.73 3.44
C GLY A 31 -2.22 -3.26 3.84
N PHE A 32 -3.22 -2.52 3.35
CA PHE A 32 -3.30 -1.08 3.60
C PHE A 32 -3.43 -0.74 5.09
N LEU A 33 -4.14 -1.55 5.87
CA LEU A 33 -4.34 -1.32 7.30
C LEU A 33 -3.10 -1.66 8.14
N ALA A 34 -2.11 -2.34 7.55
CA ALA A 34 -0.83 -2.63 8.20
C ALA A 34 0.13 -1.43 8.19
N ILE A 35 -0.15 -0.39 7.39
CA ILE A 35 0.69 0.82 7.32
C ILE A 35 0.70 1.51 8.69
N THR A 36 1.88 1.60 9.30
CA THR A 36 2.08 2.28 10.59
C THR A 36 2.33 3.78 10.42
N SER A 37 2.98 4.17 9.32
CA SER A 37 3.32 5.56 9.05
C SER A 37 3.55 5.85 7.57
N ILE A 38 3.60 7.15 7.23
CA ILE A 38 4.08 7.65 5.94
C ILE A 38 5.20 8.63 6.20
N ARG A 39 6.42 8.29 5.79
CA ARG A 39 7.59 9.18 5.86
C ARG A 39 7.88 9.73 4.47
N TRP A 40 7.94 11.05 4.36
CA TRP A 40 8.32 11.75 3.13
C TRP A 40 9.83 11.95 3.16
N LEU A 41 10.56 11.15 2.38
CA LEU A 41 12.01 11.12 2.45
C LEU A 41 12.62 12.37 1.80
N THR A 42 13.71 12.85 2.40
CA THR A 42 14.49 13.99 1.90
C THR A 42 15.94 13.58 1.68
N GLU A 43 16.77 14.50 1.16
CA GLU A 43 18.21 14.25 1.03
C GLU A 43 18.92 14.11 2.38
N THR A 44 18.30 14.60 3.47
CA THR A 44 18.82 14.45 4.83
C THR A 44 18.48 13.05 5.35
N PRO A 45 19.49 12.22 5.71
CA PRO A 45 19.24 10.89 6.27
C PRO A 45 18.52 10.95 7.62
N GLU A 46 17.50 10.10 7.77
CA GLU A 46 16.70 10.01 9.00
C GLU A 46 16.42 8.54 9.36
N ARG A 47 16.43 8.23 10.65
CA ARG A 47 16.07 6.91 11.19
C ARG A 47 14.68 6.98 11.78
N PHE A 48 13.90 5.92 11.59
CA PHE A 48 12.53 5.82 12.09
C PHE A 48 12.41 4.64 13.04
N GLU A 49 11.52 4.73 14.02
CA GLU A 49 11.31 3.66 15.01
C GLU A 49 10.67 2.40 14.42
N ASP A 50 9.91 2.56 13.33
CA ASP A 50 9.10 1.51 12.73
C ASP A 50 9.72 0.89 11.48
N ALA A 51 11.00 1.17 11.17
CA ALA A 51 11.75 0.53 10.09
C ALA A 51 13.25 0.50 10.38
N PRO A 52 13.98 -0.56 9.98
CA PRO A 52 15.42 -0.62 10.16
C PRO A 52 16.16 0.37 9.25
N GLY A 53 17.36 0.74 9.66
CA GLY A 53 18.25 1.58 8.87
C GLY A 53 17.94 3.08 8.89
N THR A 54 18.84 3.84 8.27
CA THR A 54 18.73 5.28 8.06
C THR A 54 18.40 5.55 6.60
N TRP A 55 17.31 6.26 6.34
CA TRP A 55 16.72 6.43 5.02
C TRP A 55 16.91 7.85 4.50
N SER A 56 17.17 7.97 3.20
CA SER A 56 17.17 9.25 2.48
C SER A 56 16.72 9.06 1.03
N ALA A 57 16.36 10.17 0.38
CA ALA A 57 16.04 10.20 -1.03
C ALA A 57 16.65 11.42 -1.70
N GLY A 58 17.27 11.23 -2.85
CA GLY A 58 17.85 12.30 -3.66
C GLY A 58 17.68 12.04 -5.15
N ARG A 59 18.51 12.67 -5.99
CA ARG A 59 18.46 12.48 -7.46
C ARG A 59 18.61 11.03 -7.91
N GLY A 60 19.35 10.21 -7.16
CA GLY A 60 19.53 8.78 -7.43
C GLY A 60 18.36 7.89 -7.00
N GLY A 61 17.34 8.46 -6.36
CA GLY A 61 16.23 7.72 -5.75
C GLY A 61 16.43 7.49 -4.26
N VAL A 62 15.86 6.40 -3.75
CA VAL A 62 15.87 6.08 -2.30
C VAL A 62 17.07 5.22 -1.94
N THR A 63 17.69 5.53 -0.81
CA THR A 63 18.77 4.76 -0.20
C THR A 63 18.41 4.45 1.25
N VAL A 64 18.80 3.26 1.71
CA VAL A 64 18.89 2.93 3.13
C VAL A 64 20.33 2.56 3.50
N VAL A 65 20.75 2.94 4.69
CA VAL A 65 21.98 2.42 5.32
C VAL A 65 21.58 1.67 6.59
N LEU A 66 21.77 0.36 6.56
CA LEU A 66 21.49 -0.57 7.65
C LEU A 66 22.68 -0.65 8.61
N ASP A 67 22.40 -0.61 9.91
CA ASP A 67 23.40 -0.80 10.95
C ASP A 67 23.85 -2.28 11.03
N GLU A 68 24.89 -2.55 11.81
CA GLU A 68 25.31 -3.92 12.08
C GLU A 68 24.17 -4.74 12.71
N GLY A 69 23.89 -5.91 12.13
CA GLY A 69 22.80 -6.79 12.56
C GLY A 69 21.43 -6.45 11.96
N GLU A 70 21.29 -5.33 11.24
CA GLU A 70 20.09 -5.03 10.46
C GLU A 70 20.17 -5.68 9.06
N GLU A 71 19.00 -6.09 8.57
CA GLU A 71 18.84 -6.72 7.27
C GLU A 71 17.51 -6.27 6.65
N LEU A 72 17.51 -6.12 5.32
CA LEU A 72 16.29 -6.09 4.52
C LEU A 72 16.33 -7.25 3.52
N VAL A 73 15.16 -7.79 3.18
CA VAL A 73 15.01 -8.76 2.08
C VAL A 73 14.34 -8.05 0.90
N VAL A 74 15.10 -7.82 -0.16
CA VAL A 74 14.63 -7.16 -1.38
C VAL A 74 14.62 -8.19 -2.51
N ASP A 75 13.47 -8.40 -3.13
CA ASP A 75 13.28 -9.42 -4.19
C ASP A 75 13.81 -10.82 -3.81
N GLY A 76 13.65 -11.19 -2.53
CA GLY A 76 14.10 -12.47 -1.98
C GLY A 76 15.59 -12.53 -1.64
N VAL A 77 16.32 -11.43 -1.76
CA VAL A 77 17.75 -11.34 -1.46
C VAL A 77 17.97 -10.50 -0.20
N ALA A 78 18.67 -11.08 0.77
CA ALA A 78 19.12 -10.35 1.95
C ALA A 78 20.16 -9.28 1.58
N VAL A 79 19.97 -8.06 2.07
CA VAL A 79 20.87 -6.93 1.90
C VAL A 79 21.26 -6.36 3.26
N HIS A 80 22.52 -5.94 3.36
CA HIS A 80 23.13 -5.36 4.56
C HIS A 80 23.89 -4.08 4.21
N GLY A 81 24.16 -3.25 5.21
CA GLY A 81 24.84 -1.97 5.00
C GLY A 81 24.05 -1.05 4.08
N ARG A 82 24.73 -0.43 3.11
CA ARG A 82 24.07 0.47 2.14
C ARG A 82 23.34 -0.32 1.07
N HIS A 83 22.05 -0.02 0.87
CA HIS A 83 21.27 -0.48 -0.27
C HIS A 83 20.61 0.70 -0.99
N ASP A 84 20.72 0.69 -2.33
CA ASP A 84 20.17 1.71 -3.22
C ASP A 84 18.99 1.12 -4.00
N PHE A 85 17.77 1.61 -3.73
CA PHE A 85 16.56 1.19 -4.45
C PHE A 85 16.46 1.82 -5.84
N GLY A 86 17.28 2.85 -6.11
CA GLY A 86 17.25 3.59 -7.36
C GLY A 86 15.98 4.43 -7.53
N VAL A 87 15.78 4.93 -8.75
CA VAL A 87 14.64 5.78 -9.09
C VAL A 87 13.38 4.94 -9.26
N ILE A 88 12.44 5.13 -8.34
CA ILE A 88 11.10 4.55 -8.41
C ILE A 88 10.20 5.45 -9.27
N PRO A 89 9.52 4.93 -10.31
CA PRO A 89 8.60 5.73 -11.12
C PRO A 89 7.39 6.19 -10.31
N GLU A 90 6.72 7.27 -10.74
CA GLU A 90 5.49 7.75 -10.09
C GLU A 90 4.44 6.64 -10.02
N ARG A 91 3.79 6.48 -8.86
CA ARG A 91 2.89 5.37 -8.52
C ARG A 91 3.53 3.98 -8.45
N GLY A 92 4.85 3.86 -8.68
CA GLY A 92 5.62 2.63 -8.46
C GLY A 92 5.98 2.41 -6.99
N GLY A 93 6.46 1.21 -6.67
CA GLY A 93 6.98 0.88 -5.35
C GLY A 93 7.67 -0.49 -5.30
N VAL A 94 8.50 -0.66 -4.28
CA VAL A 94 9.24 -1.89 -3.95
C VAL A 94 8.95 -2.23 -2.49
N PHE A 95 8.81 -3.51 -2.18
CA PHE A 95 8.65 -3.98 -0.81
C PHE A 95 9.95 -4.66 -0.35
N ALA A 96 10.48 -4.20 0.78
CA ALA A 96 11.64 -4.80 1.42
C ALA A 96 11.21 -5.44 2.74
N GLY A 97 11.35 -6.75 2.89
CA GLY A 97 10.97 -7.47 4.11
C GLY A 97 11.95 -7.25 5.26
N PHE A 98 11.47 -7.25 6.49
CA PHE A 98 12.29 -7.26 7.71
C PHE A 98 11.49 -7.85 8.88
N GLY A 99 12.04 -8.86 9.56
CA GLY A 99 11.26 -9.61 10.56
C GLY A 99 9.98 -10.18 9.93
N ASP A 100 8.83 -9.87 10.52
CA ASP A 100 7.50 -10.18 9.98
C ASP A 100 6.84 -8.99 9.25
N ALA A 101 7.53 -7.87 9.10
CA ALA A 101 7.04 -6.62 8.50
C ALA A 101 7.66 -6.36 7.11
N VAL A 102 7.14 -5.35 6.41
CA VAL A 102 7.69 -4.88 5.13
C VAL A 102 7.81 -3.37 5.07
N ALA A 103 8.88 -2.87 4.46
CA ALA A 103 9.09 -1.47 4.12
C ALA A 103 8.63 -1.27 2.68
N GLU A 104 7.50 -0.60 2.48
CA GLU A 104 7.12 -0.13 1.15
C GLU A 104 7.89 1.16 0.84
N VAL A 105 8.81 1.07 -0.11
CA VAL A 105 9.51 2.22 -0.68
C VAL A 105 8.80 2.60 -1.97
N ALA A 106 8.31 3.83 -2.09
CA ALA A 106 7.42 4.19 -3.19
C ALA A 106 7.58 5.64 -3.65
N LYS A 107 7.00 5.96 -4.81
CA LYS A 107 6.85 7.35 -5.26
C LYS A 107 5.38 7.74 -5.38
N ARG A 108 4.95 8.77 -4.64
CA ARG A 108 3.56 9.24 -4.61
C ARG A 108 3.54 10.77 -4.67
N GLY A 109 2.78 11.30 -5.62
CA GLY A 109 2.61 12.75 -5.75
C GLY A 109 3.93 13.48 -6.02
N GLY A 110 4.87 12.84 -6.72
CA GLY A 110 6.20 13.39 -6.98
C GLY A 110 7.23 13.15 -5.88
N HIS A 111 6.85 12.65 -4.71
CA HIS A 111 7.75 12.45 -3.58
C HIS A 111 8.09 10.98 -3.35
N HIS A 112 9.32 10.73 -2.90
CA HIS A 112 9.73 9.43 -2.38
C HIS A 112 9.22 9.25 -0.95
N ILE A 113 8.62 8.10 -0.69
CA ILE A 113 8.07 7.77 0.61
C ILE A 113 8.58 6.42 1.11
N LEU A 114 8.68 6.31 2.42
CA LEU A 114 8.77 5.05 3.16
C LEU A 114 7.45 4.83 3.89
N ARG A 115 6.85 3.65 3.72
CA ARG A 115 5.66 3.21 4.46
C ARG A 115 5.91 1.83 5.05
N PRO A 116 6.38 1.77 6.29
CA PRO A 116 6.48 0.50 7.00
C PRO A 116 5.09 -0.10 7.19
N ARG A 117 5.00 -1.41 7.05
CA ARG A 117 3.77 -2.18 7.18
C ARG A 117 4.01 -3.33 8.15
N HIS A 118 3.41 -3.22 9.33
CA HIS A 118 3.55 -4.19 10.40
C HIS A 118 2.26 -5.02 10.53
N PRO A 119 2.36 -6.36 10.51
CA PRO A 119 1.18 -7.23 10.54
C PRO A 119 0.43 -7.20 11.88
N ASP A 120 1.05 -6.69 12.94
CA ASP A 120 0.45 -6.50 14.26
C ASP A 120 -0.21 -5.12 14.44
N HIS A 121 -0.09 -4.21 13.46
CA HIS A 121 -0.60 -2.85 13.55
C HIS A 121 -2.08 -2.83 13.97
N ALA A 122 -2.39 -2.03 15.00
CA ALA A 122 -3.69 -2.05 15.66
C ALA A 122 -4.87 -1.80 14.70
N LEU A 123 -4.67 -0.97 13.66
CA LEU A 123 -5.71 -0.71 12.66
C LEU A 123 -6.04 -1.98 11.85
N ARG A 124 -5.06 -2.86 11.60
CA ARG A 124 -5.25 -4.15 10.94
C ARG A 124 -5.84 -5.20 11.88
N THR A 125 -5.26 -5.37 13.06
CA THR A 125 -5.64 -6.45 13.99
C THR A 125 -7.02 -6.22 14.64
N ARG A 126 -7.48 -4.96 14.68
CA ARG A 126 -8.83 -4.58 15.15
C ARG A 126 -9.82 -4.36 14.01
N PHE A 127 -9.47 -4.70 12.78
CA PHE A 127 -10.36 -4.54 11.64
C PHE A 127 -11.45 -5.62 11.64
N HIS A 128 -12.71 -5.18 11.63
CA HIS A 128 -13.89 -6.06 11.66
C HIS A 128 -14.79 -5.90 10.43
N GLY A 129 -14.26 -5.31 9.36
CA GLY A 129 -14.99 -5.07 8.11
C GLY A 129 -15.29 -3.59 7.86
N VAL A 130 -15.67 -3.29 6.61
CA VAL A 130 -16.14 -1.96 6.21
C VAL A 130 -17.68 -1.99 6.15
N PRO A 131 -18.37 -1.22 7.01
CA PRO A 131 -19.83 -1.13 6.95
C PRO A 131 -20.31 -0.72 5.56
N ALA A 132 -21.33 -1.41 5.06
CA ALA A 132 -21.89 -1.15 3.74
C ALA A 132 -23.41 -1.32 3.74
N TYR A 133 -24.08 -0.54 2.89
CA TYR A 133 -25.50 -0.72 2.61
C TYR A 133 -25.73 -1.99 1.79
N THR A 134 -26.97 -2.49 1.79
CA THR A 134 -27.37 -3.57 0.87
C THR A 134 -27.18 -3.09 -0.57
N PRO A 135 -26.52 -3.87 -1.45
CA PRO A 135 -26.31 -3.46 -2.83
C PRO A 135 -27.64 -3.33 -3.57
N ASP A 136 -27.85 -2.18 -4.23
CA ASP A 136 -29.00 -1.94 -5.10
C ASP A 136 -28.51 -1.50 -6.49
N PRO A 137 -28.87 -2.20 -7.58
CA PRO A 137 -28.52 -1.76 -8.93
C PRO A 137 -29.11 -0.40 -9.31
N ALA A 138 -30.12 0.11 -8.60
CA ALA A 138 -30.62 1.47 -8.77
C ALA A 138 -29.56 2.55 -8.47
N TRP A 139 -28.52 2.22 -7.69
CA TRP A 139 -27.40 3.12 -7.40
C TRP A 139 -26.26 3.01 -8.42
N ALA A 140 -26.31 2.06 -9.35
CA ALA A 140 -25.32 1.90 -10.41
C ALA A 140 -25.69 2.77 -11.63
N ILE A 141 -25.30 4.03 -11.59
CA ILE A 141 -25.66 5.03 -12.61
C ILE A 141 -24.49 5.24 -13.60
N PRO A 142 -24.72 5.19 -14.93
CA PRO A 142 -23.69 5.52 -15.91
C PRO A 142 -23.22 6.98 -15.78
N GLY A 143 -21.91 7.19 -15.64
CA GLY A 143 -21.29 8.52 -15.64
C GLY A 143 -20.56 8.80 -16.95
N ARG A 144 -20.57 10.06 -17.39
CA ARG A 144 -19.69 10.55 -18.47
C ARG A 144 -18.52 11.32 -17.86
N PHE A 145 -17.31 10.84 -18.08
CA PHE A 145 -16.11 11.56 -17.70
C PHE A 145 -15.84 12.72 -18.68
N LEU A 146 -15.63 13.93 -18.16
CA LEU A 146 -15.17 15.10 -18.90
C LEU A 146 -13.86 15.53 -18.25
N ALA A 147 -12.75 15.41 -18.98
CA ALA A 147 -11.46 15.87 -18.48
C ALA A 147 -11.47 17.38 -18.28
N HIS A 148 -10.79 17.86 -17.24
CA HIS A 148 -10.46 19.27 -17.10
C HIS A 148 -9.13 19.53 -17.82
N ASP A 149 -9.06 20.67 -18.52
CA ASP A 149 -7.84 21.19 -19.15
C ASP A 149 -6.77 21.60 -18.13
#